data_AF-A0A369W3E1-F1
#
_entry.id   AF-A0A369W3E1-F1
#
_cell.length_a   1.000
_cell.length_b   1.000
_cell.length_c   1.000
_cell.angle_alpha   90.00
_cell.angle_beta   90.00
_cell.angle_gamma   90.00
#
_symmetry.space_group_name_H-M   'P 1'
#
loop_
_entity.id
_entity.type
_entity.pdbx_description
1 polymer ?
#
loop_
_entity_poly.entity_id
_entity_poly.type
_entity_poly.pdbx_seq_one_letter_code
_entity_poly.pdbx_strand_id
1 'polypeptide(L)'
;MLSMGVAAMLLGGCASGGGHSELPPASFVATQDRPSEEYVIGPLDQLNIFVWRNPELSSKVQVRPDGRITTPLINDMPAVGKTPAMLADDMKVALSEYIKDPIVSVIVENFSGTFSQQVRIIGATEKPASLPYRANMTVLDAMIAVGGLSQYAAGNRAKLIRFDRAKNRQVEYKLKLSTLLKKGDPSANVRLEPGDVIIIPESMF
;
A
#
# COMPACT_ATOMS: atom_id res chain seq x y z
N MET A 1 -58.47 20.94 -56.90
CA MET A 1 -57.87 19.61 -57.15
C MET A 1 -56.39 19.81 -57.46
N LEU A 2 -55.54 18.93 -56.92
CA LEU A 2 -54.05 18.89 -56.93
C LEU A 2 -53.37 19.85 -55.94
N SER A 3 -52.99 19.42 -54.72
CA SER A 3 -51.89 18.51 -54.35
C SER A 3 -50.50 19.15 -54.49
N MET A 4 -50.02 19.80 -53.42
CA MET A 4 -48.62 20.24 -53.29
C MET A 4 -47.98 19.47 -52.14
N GLY A 5 -47.09 18.55 -52.48
CA GLY A 5 -46.28 17.77 -51.54
C GLY A 5 -44.98 18.48 -51.20
N VAL A 6 -44.62 18.48 -49.92
CA VAL A 6 -43.24 18.69 -49.45
C VAL A 6 -43.02 17.73 -48.28
N ALA A 7 -42.21 16.70 -48.51
CA ALA A 7 -41.74 15.77 -47.49
C ALA A 7 -40.47 16.35 -46.84
N ALA A 8 -40.54 16.67 -45.55
CA ALA A 8 -39.38 17.06 -44.76
C ALA A 8 -38.87 15.86 -43.96
N MET A 9 -37.77 15.26 -44.42
CA MET A 9 -37.00 14.26 -43.66
C MET A 9 -36.13 14.99 -42.63
N LEU A 10 -36.41 14.82 -41.34
CA LEU A 10 -35.52 15.21 -40.26
C LEU A 10 -34.63 14.02 -39.89
N LEU A 11 -33.35 14.14 -40.23
CA LEU A 11 -32.29 13.19 -39.89
C LEU A 11 -32.07 13.17 -38.37
N GLY A 12 -32.27 11.99 -37.76
CA GLY A 12 -31.86 11.73 -36.38
C GLY A 12 -30.34 11.56 -36.29
N GLY A 13 -29.66 12.55 -35.69
CA GLY A 13 -28.25 12.47 -35.34
C GLY A 13 -28.09 11.84 -33.96
N CYS A 14 -27.75 10.55 -33.90
CA CYS A 14 -27.25 9.92 -32.68
C CYS A 14 -25.79 10.33 -32.48
N ALA A 15 -25.55 11.37 -31.68
CA ALA A 15 -24.23 11.67 -31.16
C ALA A 15 -23.93 10.74 -29.97
N SER A 16 -23.39 9.56 -30.25
CA SER A 16 -22.78 8.69 -29.24
C SER A 16 -21.46 9.30 -28.79
N GLY A 17 -21.53 10.26 -27.87
CA GLY A 17 -20.37 10.76 -27.14
C GLY A 17 -19.75 9.61 -26.33
N GLY A 18 -18.56 9.18 -26.72
CA GLY A 18 -17.78 8.18 -25.99
C GLY A 18 -17.53 8.66 -24.57
N GLY A 19 -18.23 8.07 -23.60
CA GLY A 19 -18.02 8.29 -22.19
C GLY A 19 -16.66 7.76 -21.78
N HIS A 20 -15.63 8.59 -21.83
CA HIS A 20 -14.44 8.35 -21.03
C HIS A 20 -14.88 8.44 -19.57
N SER A 21 -15.03 7.28 -18.92
CA SER A 21 -15.24 7.21 -17.48
C SER A 21 -14.04 7.88 -16.82
N GLU A 22 -14.21 9.15 -16.46
CA GLU A 22 -13.15 9.92 -15.82
C GLU A 22 -12.99 9.36 -14.40
N LEU A 23 -11.83 8.78 -14.14
CA LEU A 23 -11.53 8.19 -12.83
C LEU A 23 -11.71 9.25 -11.73
N PRO A 24 -12.29 8.88 -10.58
CA PRO A 24 -12.42 9.81 -9.47
C PRO A 24 -11.04 10.33 -9.07
N PRO A 25 -10.93 11.63 -8.71
CA PRO A 25 -9.69 12.16 -8.19
C PRO A 25 -9.37 11.44 -6.89
N ALA A 26 -8.11 11.06 -6.70
CA ALA A 26 -7.64 10.64 -5.40
C ALA A 26 -7.85 11.79 -4.39
N SER A 27 -8.48 11.49 -3.25
CA SER A 27 -8.81 12.52 -2.26
C SER A 27 -7.56 13.00 -1.53
N PHE A 28 -7.39 14.33 -1.46
CA PHE A 28 -6.47 14.95 -0.53
C PHE A 28 -6.93 14.65 0.89
N VAL A 29 -6.10 13.98 1.66
CA VAL A 29 -6.30 13.83 3.11
C VAL A 29 -5.33 14.82 3.74
N ALA A 30 -5.85 15.94 4.25
CA ALA A 30 -5.08 16.81 5.13
C ALA A 30 -4.43 15.93 6.20
N THR A 31 -3.12 16.08 6.40
CA THR A 31 -2.33 15.28 7.35
C THR A 31 -2.93 15.43 8.75
N GLN A 32 -3.92 14.62 9.06
CA GLN A 32 -4.19 14.22 10.42
C GLN A 32 -3.17 13.13 10.68
N ASP A 33 -2.19 13.44 11.53
CA ASP A 33 -1.34 12.45 12.18
C ASP A 33 -2.23 11.58 13.06
N ARG A 34 -3.05 10.75 12.43
CA ARG A 34 -3.68 9.62 13.07
C ARG A 34 -2.55 8.62 13.28
N PRO A 35 -2.34 8.09 14.50
CA PRO A 35 -1.43 6.98 14.71
C PRO A 35 -1.69 5.96 13.60
N SER A 36 -0.63 5.56 12.89
CA SER A 36 -0.75 4.53 11.86
C SER A 36 -1.48 3.32 12.41
N GLU A 37 -2.22 2.62 11.56
CA GLU A 37 -2.77 1.31 11.92
C GLU A 37 -1.69 0.47 12.62
N GLU A 38 -2.09 -0.19 13.71
CA GLU A 38 -1.18 -0.96 14.54
C GLU A 38 -0.43 -1.99 13.68
N TYR A 39 0.90 -2.06 13.86
CA TYR A 39 1.71 -2.94 13.01
C TYR A 39 1.31 -4.40 13.22
N VAL A 40 1.02 -5.07 12.11
CA VAL A 40 0.71 -6.50 12.08
C VAL A 40 1.90 -7.24 11.47
N ILE A 41 2.38 -8.25 12.19
CA ILE A 41 3.50 -9.09 11.79
C ILE A 41 3.14 -9.87 10.53
N GLY A 42 4.04 -9.84 9.56
CA GLY A 42 3.95 -10.54 8.28
C GLY A 42 5.03 -11.61 8.12
N PRO A 43 4.87 -12.53 7.14
CA PRO A 43 5.93 -13.43 6.72
C PRO A 43 7.21 -12.66 6.36
N LEU A 44 8.36 -13.27 6.64
CA LEU A 44 9.71 -12.76 6.39
C LEU A 44 10.18 -11.62 7.29
N ASP A 45 9.33 -11.07 8.16
CA ASP A 45 9.73 -10.09 9.18
C ASP A 45 10.84 -10.62 10.08
N GLN A 46 11.76 -9.74 10.48
CA GLN A 46 12.76 -10.04 11.49
C GLN A 46 12.33 -9.47 12.83
N LEU A 47 12.19 -10.38 13.80
CA LEU A 47 11.80 -10.08 15.16
C LEU A 47 12.98 -10.33 16.09
N ASN A 48 13.17 -9.43 17.05
CA ASN A 48 14.07 -9.64 18.17
C ASN A 48 13.20 -9.89 19.41
N ILE A 49 13.28 -11.13 19.91
CA ILE A 49 12.58 -11.58 21.10
C ILE A 49 13.52 -11.39 22.28
N PHE A 50 13.11 -10.55 23.21
CA PHE A 50 13.85 -10.26 24.43
C PHE A 50 13.08 -10.77 25.65
N VAL A 51 13.71 -11.65 26.41
CA VAL A 51 13.15 -12.21 27.66
C VAL A 51 13.98 -11.68 28.82
N TRP A 52 13.35 -10.85 29.65
CA TRP A 52 14.04 -10.20 30.77
C TRP A 52 14.57 -11.24 31.76
N ARG A 53 15.82 -11.06 32.21
CA ARG A 53 16.56 -11.97 33.11
C ARG A 53 16.77 -13.40 32.60
N ASN A 54 16.42 -13.68 31.34
CA ASN A 54 16.63 -14.96 30.67
C ASN A 54 17.19 -14.72 29.26
N PRO A 55 18.40 -14.16 29.13
CA PRO A 55 19.02 -13.87 27.84
C PRO A 55 19.21 -15.13 26.96
N GLU A 56 19.33 -16.31 27.56
CA GLU A 56 19.40 -17.60 26.87
C GLU A 56 18.12 -17.97 26.12
N LEU A 57 16.98 -17.36 26.50
CA LEU A 57 15.70 -17.51 25.81
C LEU A 57 15.45 -16.38 24.80
N SER A 58 16.31 -15.36 24.79
CA SER A 58 16.24 -14.24 23.86
C SER A 58 16.87 -14.63 22.52
N SER A 59 16.23 -14.27 21.41
CA SER A 59 16.71 -14.65 20.08
C SER A 59 16.21 -13.69 19.00
N LYS A 60 17.03 -13.52 17.95
CA LYS A 60 16.62 -12.89 16.71
C LYS A 60 16.11 -13.95 15.76
N VAL A 61 14.88 -13.80 15.29
CA VAL A 61 14.17 -14.80 14.50
C VAL A 61 13.53 -14.15 13.29
N GLN A 62 13.38 -14.94 12.23
CA GLN A 62 12.63 -14.54 11.05
C GLN A 62 11.28 -15.26 11.04
N VAL A 63 10.21 -14.54 10.70
CA VAL A 63 8.90 -15.14 10.46
C VAL A 63 8.96 -15.99 9.22
N ARG A 64 8.72 -17.29 9.37
CA ARG A 64 8.75 -18.27 8.28
C ARG A 64 7.58 -18.02 7.30
N PRO A 65 7.64 -18.53 6.05
CA PRO A 65 6.55 -18.37 5.08
C PRO A 65 5.21 -18.98 5.51
N ASP A 66 5.21 -19.97 6.41
CA ASP A 66 4.00 -20.55 7.01
C ASP A 66 3.41 -19.68 8.14
N GLY A 67 4.04 -18.54 8.43
CA GLY A 67 3.61 -17.54 9.40
C GLY A 67 3.98 -17.84 10.85
N ARG A 68 4.91 -18.76 11.08
CA ARG A 68 5.36 -19.17 12.41
C ARG A 68 6.79 -18.71 12.69
N ILE A 69 7.15 -18.67 13.97
CA ILE A 69 8.53 -18.44 14.44
C ILE A 69 8.99 -19.60 15.31
N THR A 70 10.31 -19.76 15.38
CA THR A 70 11.00 -20.72 16.23
C THR A 70 11.90 -19.94 17.18
N THR A 71 11.74 -20.16 18.48
CA THR A 71 12.53 -19.54 19.56
C THR A 71 13.02 -20.64 20.51
N PRO A 72 14.00 -20.40 21.39
CA PRO A 72 14.38 -21.37 22.41
C PRO A 72 13.15 -21.89 23.18
N LEU A 73 13.04 -23.22 23.29
CA LEU A 73 11.93 -23.95 23.93
C LEU A 73 10.58 -23.94 23.19
N ILE A 74 10.40 -23.09 22.15
CA ILE A 74 9.14 -22.98 21.42
C ILE A 74 9.41 -23.06 19.90
N ASN A 75 9.14 -24.22 19.31
CA ASN A 75 9.48 -24.51 17.93
C ASN A 75 8.53 -23.88 16.89
N ASP A 76 7.26 -23.74 17.24
CA ASP A 76 6.20 -23.43 16.30
C ASP A 76 5.21 -22.44 16.91
N MET A 77 5.61 -21.18 17.08
CA MET A 77 4.72 -20.14 17.58
C MET A 77 4.08 -19.39 16.40
N PRO A 78 2.74 -19.33 16.28
CA PRO A 78 2.08 -18.50 15.26
C PRO A 78 2.39 -17.01 15.51
N ALA A 79 2.88 -16.31 14.49
CA ALA A 79 3.25 -14.88 14.59
C ALA A 79 2.47 -14.00 13.61
N VAL A 80 2.14 -14.50 12.42
CA VAL A 80 1.45 -13.71 11.39
C VAL A 80 0.05 -13.30 11.84
N GLY A 81 -0.33 -12.07 11.52
CA GLY A 81 -1.64 -11.52 11.85
C GLY A 81 -1.74 -10.98 13.28
N LYS A 82 -0.67 -11.12 14.08
CA LYS A 82 -0.59 -10.59 15.45
C LYS A 82 0.19 -9.27 15.47
N THR A 83 -0.10 -8.45 16.46
CA THR A 83 0.77 -7.32 16.80
C THR A 83 1.94 -7.81 17.66
N PRO A 84 3.06 -7.06 17.75
CA PRO A 84 4.16 -7.43 18.63
C PRO A 84 3.74 -7.64 20.09
N ALA A 85 2.77 -6.86 20.58
CA ALA A 85 2.22 -7.02 21.92
C ALA A 85 1.47 -8.34 22.08
N MET A 86 0.58 -8.68 21.12
CA MET A 86 -0.15 -9.95 21.15
C MET A 86 0.80 -11.16 21.10
N LEU A 87 1.84 -11.10 20.26
CA LEU A 87 2.83 -12.16 20.20
C LEU A 87 3.64 -12.28 21.51
N ALA A 88 3.96 -11.16 22.16
CA ALA A 88 4.62 -11.16 23.46
C ALA A 88 3.77 -11.85 24.54
N ASP A 89 2.46 -11.59 24.56
CA ASP A 89 1.52 -12.25 25.48
C ASP A 89 1.43 -13.76 25.23
N ASP A 90 1.37 -14.19 23.97
CA ASP A 90 1.36 -15.62 23.64
C ASP A 90 2.67 -16.31 24.03
N MET A 91 3.81 -15.65 23.82
CA MET A 91 5.11 -16.15 24.24
C MET A 91 5.23 -16.22 25.76
N LYS A 92 4.67 -15.25 26.49
CA LYS A 92 4.61 -15.29 27.95
C LYS A 92 3.86 -16.53 28.44
N VAL A 93 2.72 -16.84 27.83
CA VAL A 93 1.94 -18.03 28.18
C VAL A 93 2.73 -19.31 27.90
N ALA A 94 3.34 -19.42 26.72
CA ALA A 94 4.11 -20.61 26.34
C ALA A 94 5.38 -20.80 27.18
N LEU A 95 6.09 -19.73 27.54
CA LEU A 95 7.29 -19.79 28.38
C LEU A 95 6.98 -20.05 29.86
N SER A 96 5.72 -19.83 30.29
CA SER A 96 5.32 -20.05 31.68
C SER A 96 5.37 -21.52 32.11
N GLU A 97 5.43 -22.46 31.15
CA GLU A 97 5.69 -23.88 31.43
C GLU A 97 7.12 -24.15 31.90
N TYR A 98 8.06 -23.28 31.53
CA TYR A 98 9.50 -23.47 31.76
C TYR A 98 10.08 -22.52 32.80
N ILE A 99 9.56 -21.29 32.88
CA ILE A 99 10.03 -20.25 33.80
C ILE A 99 8.85 -19.52 34.46
N LYS A 100 9.07 -19.05 35.69
CA LYS A 100 8.03 -18.34 36.45
C LYS A 100 7.95 -16.87 36.06
N ASP A 101 6.75 -16.39 35.77
CA ASP A 101 6.43 -14.99 35.46
C ASP A 101 7.34 -14.36 34.38
N PRO A 102 7.44 -14.94 33.17
CA PRO A 102 8.29 -14.39 32.11
C PRO A 102 7.83 -12.98 31.68
N ILE A 103 8.80 -12.09 31.48
CA ILE A 103 8.58 -10.77 30.88
C ILE A 103 9.21 -10.79 29.49
N VAL A 104 8.35 -10.81 28.47
CA VAL A 104 8.74 -10.91 27.07
C VAL A 104 8.50 -9.58 26.37
N SER A 105 9.44 -9.16 25.53
CA SER A 105 9.31 -8.03 24.61
C SER A 105 9.63 -8.50 23.19
N VAL A 106 8.76 -8.14 22.25
CA VAL A 106 8.92 -8.43 20.83
C VAL A 106 9.20 -7.12 20.11
N ILE A 107 10.35 -7.04 19.46
CA ILE A 107 10.81 -5.85 18.74
C ILE A 107 10.90 -6.22 17.27
N VAL A 108 10.26 -5.45 16.39
CA VAL A 108 10.38 -5.64 14.93
C VAL A 108 11.63 -4.90 14.46
N GLU A 109 12.68 -5.62 14.05
CA GLU A 109 13.93 -5.02 13.58
C GLU A 109 13.86 -4.65 12.10
N ASN A 110 13.41 -5.59 11.27
CA ASN A 110 13.18 -5.36 9.84
C ASN A 110 11.78 -5.85 9.48
N PHE A 111 10.98 -4.95 8.92
CA PHE A 111 9.72 -5.31 8.26
C PHE A 111 10.04 -5.67 6.81
N SER A 112 10.12 -6.96 6.52
CA SER A 112 10.14 -7.43 5.14
C SER A 112 8.70 -7.46 4.70
N GLY A 113 8.18 -6.27 4.39
CA GLY A 113 6.79 -6.10 4.03
C GLY A 113 6.39 -7.21 3.06
N THR A 114 5.48 -8.08 3.54
CA THR A 114 4.79 -9.08 2.70
C THR A 114 4.37 -8.38 1.40
N PHE A 115 4.19 -9.06 0.27
CA PHE A 115 3.79 -8.39 -0.99
C PHE A 115 2.60 -7.41 -0.85
N SER A 116 1.76 -7.59 0.19
CA SER A 116 0.66 -6.70 0.60
C SER A 116 1.07 -5.42 1.36
N GLN A 117 2.31 -5.27 1.80
CA GLN A 117 2.88 -4.12 2.52
C GLN A 117 3.92 -3.36 1.67
N GLN A 118 3.91 -3.58 0.37
CA GLN A 118 4.75 -2.83 -0.57
C GLN A 118 3.89 -1.90 -1.41
N VAL A 119 4.42 -0.74 -1.74
CA VAL A 119 3.90 0.14 -2.80
C VAL A 119 4.70 -0.15 -4.06
N ARG A 120 4.02 -0.41 -5.17
CA ARG A 120 4.67 -0.76 -6.43
C ARG A 120 4.54 0.41 -7.41
N ILE A 121 5.66 0.86 -7.96
CA ILE A 121 5.68 1.94 -8.95
C ILE A 121 6.21 1.37 -10.26
N ILE A 122 5.38 1.45 -11.30
CA ILE A 122 5.70 0.93 -12.63
C ILE A 122 5.41 1.96 -13.73
N GLY A 123 6.04 1.78 -14.88
CA GLY A 123 5.90 2.65 -16.04
C GLY A 123 6.97 3.74 -16.10
N ALA A 124 6.59 4.91 -16.61
CA ALA A 124 7.47 5.99 -17.04
C ALA A 124 8.06 6.81 -15.87
N THR A 125 8.89 6.18 -15.04
CA THR A 125 9.68 6.80 -13.96
C THR A 125 11.18 6.52 -14.19
N GLU A 126 12.07 7.24 -13.50
CA GLU A 126 13.52 7.01 -13.60
C GLU A 126 13.91 5.59 -13.18
N LYS A 127 13.36 5.09 -12.07
CA LYS A 127 13.65 3.74 -11.55
C LYS A 127 12.40 3.04 -11.03
N PRO A 128 11.68 2.27 -11.87
CA PRO A 128 10.56 1.45 -11.41
C PRO A 128 10.99 0.50 -10.28
N ALA A 129 10.24 0.49 -9.18
CA ALA A 129 10.60 -0.26 -7.99
C ALA A 129 9.39 -0.63 -7.12
N SER A 130 9.56 -1.67 -6.32
CA SER A 130 8.70 -1.96 -5.17
C SER A 130 9.33 -1.36 -3.92
N LEU A 131 8.59 -0.48 -3.24
CA LEU A 131 9.04 0.20 -2.03
C LEU A 131 8.32 -0.40 -0.81
N PRO A 132 9.03 -0.69 0.29
CA PRO A 132 8.36 -1.08 1.53
C PRO A 132 7.53 0.10 2.05
N TYR A 133 6.25 -0.14 2.36
CA TYR A 133 5.36 0.89 2.89
C TYR A 133 5.84 1.34 4.27
N ARG A 134 5.74 2.64 4.54
CA ARG A 134 5.97 3.25 5.85
C ARG A 134 4.74 4.04 6.27
N ALA A 135 4.52 4.15 7.58
CA ALA A 135 3.46 4.98 8.12
C ALA A 135 3.50 6.40 7.54
N ASN A 136 2.33 6.93 7.16
CA ASN A 136 2.16 8.26 6.57
C ASN A 136 2.85 8.48 5.21
N MET A 137 3.30 7.41 4.54
CA MET A 137 3.94 7.53 3.22
C MET A 137 2.95 8.10 2.19
N THR A 138 3.45 9.03 1.37
CA THR A 138 2.69 9.71 0.33
C THR A 138 3.25 9.42 -1.06
N VAL A 139 2.48 9.76 -2.09
CA VAL A 139 2.91 9.69 -3.49
C VAL A 139 4.17 10.52 -3.72
N LEU A 140 4.34 11.66 -3.05
CA LEU A 140 5.58 12.43 -3.13
C LEU A 140 6.79 11.62 -2.65
N ASP A 141 6.69 10.95 -1.51
CA ASP A 141 7.76 10.11 -0.94
C ASP A 141 8.13 8.97 -1.88
N ALA A 142 7.11 8.34 -2.49
CA ALA A 142 7.32 7.30 -3.49
C ALA A 142 8.06 7.84 -4.71
N MET A 143 7.65 9.00 -5.23
CA MET A 143 8.29 9.62 -6.40
C MET A 143 9.73 10.05 -6.13
N ILE A 144 10.05 10.51 -4.93
CA ILE A 144 11.44 10.81 -4.52
C ILE A 144 12.30 9.53 -4.56
N ALA A 145 11.79 8.43 -4.01
CA ALA A 145 12.52 7.16 -3.93
C ALA A 145 12.83 6.55 -5.31
N VAL A 146 11.93 6.71 -6.28
CA VAL A 146 12.13 6.23 -7.66
C VAL A 146 12.85 7.22 -8.57
N GLY A 147 13.27 8.38 -8.06
CA GLY A 147 14.01 9.41 -8.81
C GLY A 147 13.15 10.36 -9.63
N GLY A 148 11.83 10.36 -9.46
CA GLY A 148 10.91 11.25 -10.15
C GLY A 148 10.31 10.66 -11.43
N LEU A 149 9.70 11.53 -12.23
CA LEU A 149 9.10 11.16 -13.51
C LEU A 149 10.16 11.16 -14.60
N SER A 150 10.12 10.16 -15.49
CA SER A 150 10.95 10.19 -16.69
C SER A 150 10.57 11.34 -17.62
N GLN A 151 11.46 11.73 -18.53
CA GLN A 151 11.22 12.81 -19.49
C GLN A 151 9.99 12.61 -20.39
N TYR A 152 9.58 11.36 -20.64
CA TYR A 152 8.42 11.02 -21.47
C TYR A 152 7.17 10.70 -20.66
N ALA A 153 7.19 10.91 -19.35
CA ALA A 153 6.07 10.54 -18.48
C ALA A 153 4.85 11.44 -18.67
N ALA A 154 3.68 10.84 -18.85
CA ALA A 154 2.40 11.53 -18.72
C ALA A 154 1.91 11.51 -17.26
N GLY A 155 2.62 12.21 -16.38
CA GLY A 155 2.39 12.16 -14.92
C GLY A 155 0.97 12.50 -14.44
N ASN A 156 0.23 13.36 -15.15
CA ASN A 156 -1.18 13.66 -14.82
C ASN A 156 -2.20 12.66 -15.38
N ARG A 157 -1.73 11.65 -16.13
CA ARG A 157 -2.50 10.47 -16.54
C ARG A 157 -2.14 9.24 -15.69
N ALA A 158 -1.28 9.42 -14.68
CA ALA A 158 -0.95 8.34 -13.76
C ALA A 158 -2.19 7.90 -12.98
N LYS A 159 -2.18 6.62 -12.61
CA LYS A 159 -3.26 5.98 -11.87
C LYS A 159 -2.72 5.31 -10.62
N LEU A 160 -3.52 5.35 -9.57
CA LEU A 160 -3.34 4.56 -8.36
C LEU A 160 -4.36 3.42 -8.38
N ILE A 161 -3.90 2.18 -8.26
CA ILE A 161 -4.73 1.01 -8.04
C ILE A 161 -4.63 0.63 -6.58
N ARG A 162 -5.77 0.62 -5.88
CA ARG A 162 -5.87 0.28 -4.46
C ARG A 162 -6.91 -0.81 -4.25
N PHE A 163 -6.63 -1.75 -3.35
CA PHE A 163 -7.60 -2.78 -2.98
C PHE A 163 -8.52 -2.26 -1.87
N ASP A 164 -9.80 -2.04 -2.20
CA ASP A 164 -10.82 -1.65 -1.24
C ASP A 164 -11.32 -2.91 -0.51
N ARG A 165 -10.88 -3.07 0.75
CA ARG A 165 -11.26 -4.20 1.61
C ARG A 165 -12.76 -4.25 1.91
N ALA A 166 -13.43 -3.11 2.00
CA ALA A 166 -14.85 -3.04 2.31
C ALA A 166 -15.71 -3.53 1.14
N LYS A 167 -15.27 -3.28 -0.10
CA LYS A 167 -15.96 -3.71 -1.33
C LYS A 167 -15.37 -4.97 -1.95
N ASN A 168 -14.32 -5.53 -1.34
CA ASN A 168 -13.56 -6.69 -1.81
C ASN A 168 -13.18 -6.59 -3.31
N ARG A 169 -12.73 -5.41 -3.75
CA ARG A 169 -12.41 -5.14 -5.17
C ARG A 169 -11.30 -4.10 -5.31
N GLN A 170 -10.64 -4.11 -6.47
CA GLN A 170 -9.69 -3.04 -6.82
C GLN A 170 -10.43 -1.78 -7.30
N VAL A 171 -9.95 -0.63 -6.88
CA VAL A 171 -10.45 0.70 -7.26
C VAL A 171 -9.29 1.51 -7.86
N GLU A 172 -9.55 2.19 -8.97
CA GLU A 172 -8.59 3.06 -9.64
C GLU A 172 -8.86 4.54 -9.30
N TYR A 173 -7.80 5.28 -8.98
CA TYR A 173 -7.84 6.73 -8.75
C TYR A 173 -6.89 7.46 -9.69
N LYS A 174 -7.30 8.65 -10.14
CA LYS A 174 -6.44 9.52 -10.96
C LYS A 174 -5.41 10.23 -10.07
N LEU A 175 -4.14 10.17 -10.47
CA LEU A 175 -3.06 10.91 -9.84
C LEU A 175 -2.61 12.08 -10.72
N LYS A 176 -2.34 13.23 -10.08
CA LYS A 176 -1.85 14.45 -10.74
C LYS A 176 -0.35 14.66 -10.46
N LEU A 177 0.49 13.69 -10.85
CA LEU A 177 1.91 13.68 -10.48
C LEU A 177 2.70 14.86 -11.06
N SER A 178 2.41 15.28 -12.30
CA SER A 178 3.09 16.43 -12.89
C SER A 178 2.70 17.73 -12.19
N THR A 179 1.43 17.86 -11.76
CA THR A 179 0.98 19.00 -10.96
C THR A 179 1.70 19.04 -9.61
N LEU A 180 1.79 17.89 -8.93
CA LEU A 180 2.51 17.78 -7.65
C LEU A 180 3.99 18.15 -7.80
N LEU A 181 4.71 17.48 -8.71
CA LEU A 181 6.18 17.57 -8.80
C LEU A 181 6.68 18.81 -9.53
N LYS A 182 6.00 19.25 -10.59
CA LYS A 182 6.46 20.40 -11.40
C LYS A 182 5.86 21.72 -10.95
N LYS A 183 4.61 21.73 -10.49
CA LYS A 183 3.93 22.96 -10.03
C LYS A 183 3.98 23.13 -8.51
N GLY A 184 4.43 22.13 -7.77
CA GLY A 184 4.51 22.18 -6.31
C GLY A 184 3.15 22.24 -5.62
N ASP A 185 2.09 21.72 -6.25
CA ASP A 185 0.74 21.75 -5.68
C ASP A 185 0.56 20.63 -4.65
N PRO A 186 0.51 20.94 -3.33
CA PRO A 186 0.39 19.92 -2.30
C PRO A 186 -0.98 19.22 -2.30
N SER A 187 -2.01 19.81 -2.91
CA SER A 187 -3.35 19.20 -3.00
C SER A 187 -3.37 17.96 -3.88
N ALA A 188 -2.37 17.81 -4.75
CA ALA A 188 -2.17 16.62 -5.57
C ALA A 188 -1.40 15.50 -4.83
N ASN A 189 -0.94 15.73 -3.60
CA ASN A 189 -0.26 14.71 -2.81
C ASN A 189 -1.27 13.79 -2.12
N VAL A 190 -1.15 12.50 -2.39
CA VAL A 190 -2.09 11.48 -1.95
C VAL A 190 -1.35 10.55 -0.99
N ARG A 191 -2.02 10.17 0.10
CA ARG A 191 -1.50 9.16 1.04
C ARG A 191 -1.59 7.77 0.41
N LEU A 192 -0.51 7.01 0.52
CA LEU A 192 -0.45 5.63 0.05
C LEU A 192 -0.91 4.66 1.13
N GLU A 193 -1.31 3.48 0.69
CA GLU A 193 -1.70 2.36 1.54
C GLU A 193 -0.88 1.11 1.18
N PRO A 194 -0.74 0.16 2.13
CA PRO A 194 -0.18 -1.16 1.86
C PRO A 194 -0.81 -1.83 0.63
N GLY A 195 0.03 -2.20 -0.35
CA GLY A 195 -0.41 -2.91 -1.56
C GLY A 195 -0.80 -2.01 -2.74
N ASP A 196 -0.70 -0.69 -2.59
CA ASP A 196 -0.96 0.26 -3.67
C ASP A 196 -0.05 0.03 -4.88
N VAL A 197 -0.60 0.20 -6.08
CA VAL A 197 0.14 0.16 -7.34
C VAL A 197 -0.03 1.48 -8.08
N ILE A 198 1.09 2.16 -8.34
CA ILE A 198 1.16 3.39 -9.14
C ILE A 198 1.59 3.01 -10.55
N ILE A 199 0.75 3.34 -11.52
CA ILE A 199 1.02 3.15 -12.95
C ILE A 199 1.18 4.50 -13.61
N ILE A 200 2.35 4.73 -14.20
CA ILE A 200 2.68 5.99 -14.88
C ILE A 200 2.79 5.72 -16.38
N PRO A 201 1.82 6.14 -17.20
CA PRO A 201 1.90 5.94 -18.65
C PRO A 201 2.91 6.91 -19.27
N GLU A 202 3.45 6.52 -20.42
CA GLU A 202 4.20 7.43 -21.29
C GLU A 202 3.25 8.43 -21.99
N SER A 203 3.77 9.58 -22.40
CA SER A 203 3.07 10.48 -23.30
C SER A 203 3.00 9.84 -24.67
N MET A 204 1.79 9.78 -25.25
CA MET A 204 1.67 9.47 -26.67
C MET A 204 2.04 10.77 -27.39
N PHE A 205 2.95 10.70 -28.36
CA PHE A 205 3.35 11.81 -29.21
C PHE A 205 2.24 12.12 -30.23
#